data_AF-A0A7W1UNF8-F1
#
_entry.id   AF-A0A7W1UNF8-F1
#
_cell.length_a   1.000
_cell.length_b   1.000
_cell.length_c   1.000
_cell.angle_alpha   90.00
_cell.angle_beta   90.00
_cell.angle_gamma   90.00
#
_symmetry.space_group_name_H-M   'P 1'
#
loop_
_entity.id
_entity.type
_entity.pdbx_description
1 polymer ?
#
loop_
_entity_poly.entity_id
_entity_poly.type
_entity_poly.pdbx_seq_one_letter_code
_entity_poly.pdbx_strand_id
1 'polypeptide(L)'
;MKYWLDILPEVKKYSVRTMDVEGGFYPWTPPFGQRDEFEKNGVVGNDSYEIHNPAYVSAMVWHYYQRTGDKEFLREYFPIMEEVWRFYSNVVHKNARGTFDVDHHKAAGQDEASRLESSKNLLDASYSAEYSARNFIEAAQLIGHFDKPLFDLAKQILDTGFERNTLMTPFGFYATYEGDNRPLNSQKHPVQLNAITFCPMGDLGMATPSITAHQKRYDITINAKKPISMG
;
A
#
# COMPACT_ATOMS: atom_id res chain seq x y z
N MET A 1 6.81 2.54 -17.91
CA MET A 1 5.35 2.74 -17.75
C MET A 1 4.54 1.88 -18.70
N LYS A 2 4.78 1.93 -20.03
CA LYS A 2 4.07 1.08 -21.02
C LYS A 2 3.93 -0.39 -20.62
N TYR A 3 5.00 -1.01 -20.12
CA TYR A 3 4.98 -2.38 -19.60
C TYR A 3 3.85 -2.64 -18.58
N TRP A 4 3.65 -1.74 -17.60
CA TRP A 4 2.63 -1.93 -16.56
C TRP A 4 1.19 -1.82 -17.09
N LEU A 5 0.98 -1.00 -18.11
CA LEU A 5 -0.31 -0.85 -18.78
C LEU A 5 -0.61 -2.07 -19.65
N ASP A 6 0.39 -2.52 -20.43
CA ASP A 6 0.25 -3.65 -21.35
C ASP A 6 -0.11 -4.95 -20.61
N ILE A 7 0.38 -5.14 -19.38
CA ILE A 7 0.10 -6.34 -18.56
C ILE A 7 -1.11 -6.20 -17.62
N LEU A 8 -1.83 -5.07 -17.66
CA LEU A 8 -2.92 -4.80 -16.72
C LEU A 8 -4.03 -5.89 -16.75
N PRO A 9 -4.43 -6.45 -17.91
CA PRO A 9 -5.38 -7.55 -17.94
C PRO A 9 -4.92 -8.79 -17.14
N GLU A 10 -3.65 -9.16 -17.22
CA GLU A 10 -3.06 -10.28 -16.49
C GLU A 10 -2.91 -9.98 -15.00
N VAL A 11 -2.61 -8.73 -14.64
CA VAL A 11 -2.60 -8.27 -13.24
C VAL A 11 -3.97 -8.45 -12.61
N LYS A 12 -5.05 -8.11 -13.32
CA LYS A 12 -6.43 -8.29 -12.83
C LYS A 12 -6.76 -9.76 -12.58
N LYS A 13 -6.40 -10.65 -13.51
CA LYS A 13 -6.56 -12.10 -13.33
C LYS A 13 -5.75 -12.62 -12.14
N TYR A 14 -4.53 -12.12 -11.96
CA TYR A 14 -3.66 -12.50 -10.83
C TYR A 14 -4.29 -12.07 -9.50
N SER A 15 -4.88 -10.88 -9.43
CA SER A 15 -5.59 -10.39 -8.23
C SER A 15 -6.71 -11.34 -7.82
N VAL A 16 -7.56 -11.74 -8.77
CA VAL A 16 -8.66 -12.68 -8.52
C VAL A 16 -8.11 -14.05 -8.09
N ARG A 17 -7.07 -14.56 -8.76
CA ARG A 17 -6.49 -15.89 -8.48
C ARG A 17 -5.79 -15.96 -7.12
N THR A 18 -5.06 -14.91 -6.75
CA THR A 18 -4.18 -14.92 -5.58
C THR A 18 -4.86 -14.32 -4.36
N MET A 19 -5.59 -13.22 -4.54
CA MET A 19 -6.20 -12.45 -3.45
C MET A 19 -7.72 -12.58 -3.39
N ASP A 20 -8.37 -13.29 -4.32
CA ASP A 20 -9.83 -13.45 -4.38
C ASP A 20 -10.60 -12.12 -4.48
N VAL A 21 -9.96 -11.07 -4.99
CA VAL A 21 -10.54 -9.73 -5.16
C VAL A 21 -10.28 -9.16 -6.54
N GLU A 22 -11.13 -8.23 -6.97
CA GLU A 22 -10.95 -7.48 -8.21
C GLU A 22 -9.89 -6.37 -8.06
N GLY A 23 -9.48 -5.79 -9.20
CA GLY A 23 -8.52 -4.69 -9.25
C GLY A 23 -7.12 -5.12 -9.66
N GLY A 24 -6.17 -4.20 -9.51
CA GLY A 24 -4.77 -4.34 -9.92
C GLY A 24 -3.84 -4.64 -8.75
N PHE A 25 -3.68 -5.90 -8.39
CA PHE A 25 -2.70 -6.38 -7.41
C PHE A 25 -1.37 -6.78 -8.07
N TYR A 26 -0.29 -6.13 -7.64
CA TYR A 26 1.07 -6.38 -8.11
C TYR A 26 1.86 -7.06 -6.97
N PRO A 27 2.38 -8.29 -7.15
CA PRO A 27 3.16 -8.97 -6.13
C PRO A 27 4.55 -8.33 -5.98
N TRP A 28 5.22 -8.62 -4.86
CA TRP A 28 6.58 -8.13 -4.56
C TRP A 28 7.58 -8.47 -5.67
N THR A 29 7.51 -9.69 -6.21
CA THR A 29 8.37 -10.19 -7.28
C THR A 29 7.55 -10.48 -8.55
N PRO A 30 7.20 -9.47 -9.35
CA PRO A 30 6.43 -9.67 -10.56
C PRO A 30 7.27 -10.43 -11.60
N PRO A 31 6.69 -11.41 -12.32
CA PRO A 31 7.43 -12.17 -13.33
C PRO A 31 7.65 -11.32 -14.59
N PHE A 32 8.82 -11.49 -15.22
CA PHE A 32 9.08 -10.95 -16.56
C PHE A 32 8.47 -11.88 -17.63
N GLY A 33 7.16 -11.77 -17.83
CA GLY A 33 6.38 -12.61 -18.75
C GLY A 33 5.75 -13.83 -18.09
N GLN A 34 4.92 -14.58 -18.83
CA GLN A 34 4.22 -15.79 -18.36
C GLN A 34 3.41 -15.58 -17.05
N ARG A 35 2.73 -14.43 -16.91
CA ARG A 35 1.94 -14.10 -15.71
C ARG A 35 0.82 -15.08 -15.38
N ASP A 36 0.21 -15.68 -16.39
CA ASP A 36 -0.81 -16.71 -16.18
C ASP A 36 -0.20 -18.01 -15.63
N GLU A 37 1.10 -18.24 -15.83
CA GLU A 37 1.83 -19.38 -15.28
C GLU A 37 2.45 -19.10 -13.91
N PHE A 38 2.78 -17.83 -13.63
CA PHE A 38 3.33 -17.41 -12.35
C PHE A 38 2.36 -17.68 -11.21
N GLU A 39 2.84 -18.45 -10.22
CA GLU A 39 2.08 -18.84 -9.02
C GLU A 39 0.73 -19.51 -9.30
N LYS A 40 0.54 -20.09 -10.49
CA LYS A 40 -0.72 -20.76 -10.86
C LYS A 40 -1.09 -21.92 -9.92
N ASN A 41 -0.09 -22.53 -9.29
CA ASN A 41 -0.23 -23.68 -8.39
C ASN A 41 -0.05 -23.29 -6.90
N GLY A 42 -0.15 -22.00 -6.58
CA GLY A 42 0.12 -21.46 -5.26
C GLY A 42 1.26 -20.44 -5.28
N VAL A 43 1.25 -19.55 -4.28
CA VAL A 43 2.26 -18.49 -4.13
C VAL A 43 3.63 -19.05 -3.76
N VAL A 44 4.69 -18.35 -4.15
CA VAL A 44 6.07 -18.74 -3.82
C VAL A 44 6.44 -18.46 -2.36
N GLY A 45 5.75 -17.53 -1.70
CA GLY A 45 5.97 -17.16 -0.31
C GLY A 45 5.01 -16.08 0.19
N ASN A 46 5.20 -15.66 1.44
CA ASN A 46 4.36 -14.64 2.09
C ASN A 46 4.44 -13.27 1.40
N ASP A 47 5.60 -12.95 0.82
CA ASP A 47 5.87 -11.68 0.13
C ASP A 47 4.93 -11.48 -1.09
N SER A 48 4.39 -12.57 -1.65
CA SER A 48 3.39 -12.53 -2.72
C SER A 48 2.05 -11.97 -2.26
N TYR A 49 1.83 -11.82 -0.95
CA TYR A 49 0.63 -11.24 -0.37
C TYR A 49 0.85 -9.84 0.22
N GLU A 50 1.98 -9.19 -0.08
CA GLU A 50 2.24 -7.84 0.39
C GLU A 50 1.38 -6.81 -0.34
N ILE A 51 0.32 -6.37 0.33
CA ILE A 51 -0.73 -5.53 -0.26
C ILE A 51 -0.40 -4.03 -0.34
N HIS A 52 0.79 -3.61 0.10
CA HIS A 52 1.25 -2.23 -0.06
C HIS A 52 1.81 -1.96 -1.47
N ASN A 53 2.25 -3.00 -2.19
CA ASN A 53 2.91 -2.93 -3.49
C ASN A 53 2.11 -2.27 -4.63
N PRO A 54 0.79 -2.51 -4.76
CA PRO A 54 -0.01 -1.87 -5.81
C PRO A 54 0.11 -0.34 -5.82
N ALA A 55 0.18 0.29 -4.65
CA ALA A 55 0.34 1.74 -4.55
C ALA A 55 1.63 2.25 -5.21
N TYR A 56 2.72 1.48 -5.23
CA TYR A 56 3.96 1.89 -5.86
C TYR A 56 3.83 1.99 -7.38
N VAL A 57 3.11 1.07 -8.01
CA VAL A 57 2.85 1.12 -9.46
C VAL A 57 1.95 2.30 -9.82
N SER A 58 0.92 2.55 -9.02
CA SER A 58 0.07 3.76 -9.15
C SER A 58 0.87 5.06 -8.94
N ALA A 59 1.78 5.08 -7.96
CA ALA A 59 2.66 6.21 -7.68
C ALA A 59 3.56 6.54 -8.86
N MET A 60 4.05 5.55 -9.61
CA MET A 60 4.88 5.79 -10.80
C MET A 60 4.12 6.57 -11.88
N VAL A 61 2.84 6.24 -12.12
CA VAL A 61 1.98 7.00 -13.05
C VAL A 61 1.82 8.43 -12.56
N TRP A 62 1.43 8.58 -11.30
CA TRP A 62 1.14 9.88 -10.71
C TRP A 62 2.36 10.79 -10.68
N HIS A 63 3.51 10.29 -10.22
CA HIS A 63 4.74 11.06 -10.17
C HIS A 63 5.25 11.47 -11.54
N TYR A 64 5.11 10.62 -12.56
CA TYR A 64 5.44 11.03 -13.93
C TYR A 64 4.60 12.25 -14.33
N TYR A 65 3.27 12.18 -14.17
CA TYR A 65 2.39 13.31 -14.46
C TYR A 65 2.75 14.56 -13.64
N GLN A 66 2.99 14.43 -12.33
CA GLN A 66 3.35 15.58 -11.48
C GLN A 66 4.65 16.28 -11.92
N ARG A 67 5.57 15.57 -12.59
CA ARG A 67 6.84 16.15 -13.06
C ARG A 67 6.76 16.70 -14.49
N THR A 68 5.92 16.14 -15.33
CA THR A 68 5.84 16.53 -16.75
C THR A 68 4.64 17.42 -17.08
N GLY A 69 3.57 17.33 -16.29
CA GLY A 69 2.27 17.92 -16.60
C GLY A 69 1.55 17.26 -17.79
N ASP A 70 2.04 16.11 -18.27
CA ASP A 70 1.53 15.44 -19.46
C ASP A 70 0.16 14.78 -19.19
N LYS A 71 -0.91 15.49 -19.58
CA LYS A 71 -2.29 15.05 -19.41
C LYS A 71 -2.68 13.92 -20.36
N GLU A 72 -2.04 13.82 -21.53
CA GLU A 72 -2.32 12.73 -22.46
C GLU A 72 -1.75 11.44 -21.91
N PHE A 73 -0.52 11.48 -21.40
CA PHE A 73 0.05 10.37 -20.63
C PHE A 73 -0.84 10.01 -19.44
N LEU A 74 -1.27 10.98 -18.63
CA LEU A 74 -2.13 10.68 -17.48
C LEU A 74 -3.42 9.97 -17.92
N ARG A 75 -4.06 10.41 -19.01
CA ARG A 75 -5.27 9.78 -19.55
C ARG A 75 -5.02 8.35 -20.05
N GLU A 76 -3.91 8.12 -20.74
CA GLU A 76 -3.54 6.79 -21.25
C GLU A 76 -3.26 5.80 -20.10
N TYR A 77 -2.59 6.25 -19.04
CA TYR A 77 -2.13 5.39 -17.94
C TYR A 77 -3.04 5.40 -16.71
N PHE A 78 -4.08 6.24 -16.68
CA PHE A 78 -5.08 6.27 -15.60
C PHE A 78 -5.72 4.91 -15.28
N PRO A 79 -5.98 4.01 -16.25
CA PRO A 79 -6.52 2.68 -15.93
C PRO A 79 -5.69 1.90 -14.89
N ILE A 80 -4.37 2.12 -14.81
CA ILE A 80 -3.54 1.53 -13.76
C ILE A 80 -3.94 2.06 -12.38
N MET A 81 -4.07 3.39 -12.25
CA MET A 81 -4.44 4.03 -10.98
C MET A 81 -5.85 3.61 -10.53
N GLU A 82 -6.80 3.54 -11.48
CA GLU A 82 -8.16 3.10 -11.21
C GLU A 82 -8.24 1.64 -10.76
N GLU A 83 -7.51 0.72 -11.41
CA GLU A 83 -7.50 -0.69 -11.02
C GLU A 83 -6.75 -0.92 -9.71
N VAL A 84 -5.66 -0.20 -9.44
CA VAL A 84 -5.01 -0.23 -8.11
C VAL A 84 -5.98 0.25 -7.03
N TRP A 85 -6.74 1.30 -7.29
CA TRP A 85 -7.75 1.75 -6.33
C TRP A 85 -8.91 0.75 -6.18
N ARG A 86 -9.33 0.09 -7.27
CA ARG A 86 -10.31 -1.01 -7.25
C ARG A 86 -9.82 -2.18 -6.39
N PHE A 87 -8.53 -2.46 -6.36
CA PHE A 87 -7.97 -3.46 -5.45
C PHE A 87 -8.15 -3.01 -3.99
N TYR A 88 -7.73 -1.78 -3.66
CA TYR A 88 -7.88 -1.27 -2.31
C TYR A 88 -9.34 -1.18 -1.85
N SER A 89 -10.28 -0.84 -2.73
CA SER A 89 -11.71 -0.80 -2.37
C SER A 89 -12.28 -2.16 -1.96
N ASN A 90 -11.63 -3.27 -2.33
CA ASN A 90 -12.04 -4.61 -1.91
C ASN A 90 -11.43 -5.05 -0.57
N VAL A 91 -10.37 -4.41 -0.09
CA VAL A 91 -9.66 -4.78 1.17
C VAL A 91 -9.74 -3.69 2.23
N VAL A 92 -10.47 -2.61 1.94
CA VAL A 92 -10.76 -1.51 2.87
C VAL A 92 -12.22 -1.60 3.30
N HIS A 93 -12.46 -1.69 4.62
CA HIS A 93 -13.78 -1.95 5.17
C HIS A 93 -14.13 -0.95 6.26
N LYS A 94 -15.35 -0.41 6.21
CA LYS A 94 -15.84 0.45 7.29
C LYS A 94 -16.05 -0.38 8.55
N ASN A 95 -15.51 0.08 9.67
CA ASN A 95 -15.59 -0.62 10.95
C ASN A 95 -16.66 -0.03 11.88
N ALA A 96 -16.92 -0.71 13.01
CA ALA A 96 -17.91 -0.29 14.00
C ALA A 96 -17.55 1.02 14.74
N ARG A 97 -16.28 1.45 14.70
CA ARG A 97 -15.79 2.72 15.27
C ARG A 97 -16.05 3.90 14.33
N GLY A 98 -16.56 3.64 13.14
CA GLY A 98 -16.86 4.67 12.14
C GLY A 98 -15.67 5.06 11.28
N THR A 99 -14.50 4.44 11.45
CA THR A 99 -13.30 4.58 10.61
C THR A 99 -13.20 3.42 9.61
N PHE A 100 -12.14 3.37 8.81
CA PHE A 100 -11.89 2.28 7.86
C PHE A 100 -10.71 1.41 8.30
N ASP A 101 -10.92 0.09 8.30
CA ASP A 101 -9.87 -0.89 8.48
C ASP A 101 -9.29 -1.30 7.12
N VAL A 102 -8.00 -1.66 7.09
CA VAL A 102 -7.41 -2.43 5.97
C VAL A 102 -7.26 -3.86 6.44
N ASP A 103 -7.98 -4.78 5.81
CA ASP A 103 -8.06 -6.16 6.26
C ASP A 103 -8.27 -7.11 5.09
N HIS A 104 -7.45 -8.15 5.03
CA HIS A 104 -7.65 -9.25 4.10
C HIS A 104 -6.97 -10.50 4.66
N HIS A 105 -7.67 -11.63 4.66
CA HIS A 105 -7.21 -12.87 5.30
C HIS A 105 -5.87 -13.41 4.77
N LYS A 106 -5.50 -13.08 3.52
CA LYS A 106 -4.20 -13.44 2.93
C LYS A 106 -3.11 -12.38 3.11
N ALA A 107 -3.47 -11.15 3.47
CA ALA A 107 -2.55 -10.02 3.37
C ALA A 107 -1.33 -10.14 4.29
N ALA A 108 -0.20 -9.70 3.75
CA ALA A 108 1.05 -9.51 4.45
C ALA A 108 1.47 -8.02 4.43
N GLY A 109 2.21 -7.60 5.45
CA GLY A 109 2.82 -6.28 5.53
C GLY A 109 4.31 -6.29 5.16
N GLN A 110 4.84 -5.12 4.83
CA GLN A 110 6.23 -4.90 4.42
C GLN A 110 7.26 -5.24 5.50
N ASP A 111 6.90 -5.21 6.78
CA ASP A 111 7.79 -5.70 7.83
C ASP A 111 7.83 -7.23 7.82
N GLU A 112 8.70 -7.80 6.99
CA GLU A 112 8.83 -9.26 6.86
C GLU A 112 9.33 -9.96 8.15
N ALA A 113 9.57 -9.23 9.25
CA ALA A 113 9.76 -9.84 10.57
C ALA A 113 8.44 -10.24 11.25
N SER A 114 7.28 -9.78 10.74
CA SER A 114 5.94 -10.16 11.23
C SER A 114 5.21 -11.07 10.24
N ARG A 115 5.86 -12.17 9.80
CA ARG A 115 5.29 -13.18 8.88
C ARG A 115 4.12 -13.96 9.50
N LEU A 116 3.11 -13.24 9.95
CA LEU A 116 1.95 -13.77 10.66
C LEU A 116 0.86 -14.12 9.66
N GLU A 117 0.24 -15.28 9.89
CA GLU A 117 -1.04 -15.61 9.26
C GLU A 117 -2.12 -14.72 9.91
N SER A 118 -2.75 -13.86 9.11
CA SER A 118 -3.80 -12.91 9.50
C SER A 118 -3.36 -11.73 10.37
N SER A 119 -3.01 -10.62 9.71
CA SER A 119 -2.76 -9.33 10.36
C SER A 119 -3.75 -8.28 9.86
N LYS A 120 -4.44 -7.62 10.79
CA LYS A 120 -5.39 -6.55 10.49
C LYS A 120 -4.74 -5.19 10.62
N ASN A 121 -5.20 -4.21 9.84
CA ASN A 121 -4.74 -2.82 9.90
C ASN A 121 -3.22 -2.69 9.73
N LEU A 122 -2.68 -3.40 8.74
CA LEU A 122 -1.29 -3.25 8.29
C LEU A 122 -1.00 -1.75 8.00
N LEU A 123 -0.01 -1.19 8.69
CA LEU A 123 0.28 0.24 8.69
C LEU A 123 0.74 0.73 7.31
N ASP A 124 1.63 -0.03 6.68
CA ASP A 124 2.11 0.19 5.31
C ASP A 124 0.96 0.12 4.31
N ALA A 125 0.11 -0.90 4.39
CA ALA A 125 -1.01 -1.08 3.49
C ALA A 125 -2.03 0.05 3.59
N SER A 126 -2.32 0.52 4.80
CA SER A 126 -3.21 1.67 5.03
C SER A 126 -2.62 2.98 4.53
N TYR A 127 -1.30 3.21 4.64
CA TYR A 127 -0.67 4.34 3.95
C TYR A 127 -0.75 4.22 2.43
N SER A 128 -0.50 3.03 1.88
CA SER A 128 -0.60 2.75 0.45
C SER A 128 -2.01 2.97 -0.11
N ALA A 129 -3.04 2.50 0.62
CA ALA A 129 -4.43 2.70 0.25
C ALA A 129 -4.81 4.19 0.30
N GLU A 130 -4.46 4.90 1.37
CA GLU A 130 -4.76 6.33 1.52
C GLU A 130 -4.09 7.18 0.45
N TYR A 131 -2.81 6.90 0.16
CA TYR A 131 -2.07 7.57 -0.89
C TYR A 131 -2.66 7.30 -2.28
N SER A 132 -3.05 6.05 -2.55
CA SER A 132 -3.70 5.67 -3.81
C SER A 132 -5.04 6.37 -3.98
N ALA A 133 -5.85 6.48 -2.92
CA ALA A 133 -7.13 7.19 -2.92
C ALA A 133 -6.95 8.68 -3.28
N ARG A 134 -6.00 9.36 -2.63
CA ARG A 134 -5.69 10.78 -2.87
C ARG A 134 -5.33 11.03 -4.33
N ASN A 135 -4.36 10.28 -4.83
CA ASN A 135 -3.89 10.45 -6.21
C ASN A 135 -4.94 10.03 -7.23
N PHE A 136 -5.73 8.99 -6.95
CA PHE A 136 -6.83 8.57 -7.81
C PHE A 136 -7.88 9.67 -7.94
N ILE A 137 -8.30 10.31 -6.85
CA ILE A 137 -9.28 11.41 -6.88
C ILE A 137 -8.75 12.58 -7.72
N GLU A 138 -7.50 13.00 -7.48
CA GLU A 138 -6.90 14.12 -8.21
C GLU A 138 -6.79 13.80 -9.71
N ALA A 139 -6.28 12.61 -10.05
CA ALA A 139 -6.18 12.17 -11.44
C ALA A 139 -7.55 12.07 -12.12
N ALA A 140 -8.54 11.48 -11.44
CA ALA A 140 -9.92 11.32 -11.90
C ALA A 140 -10.55 12.68 -12.25
N GLN A 141 -10.37 13.69 -11.39
CA GLN A 141 -10.85 15.05 -11.63
C GLN A 141 -10.18 15.71 -12.85
N LEU A 142 -8.88 15.46 -13.06
CA LEU A 142 -8.12 16.02 -14.18
C LEU A 142 -8.52 15.43 -15.54
N ILE A 143 -8.85 14.12 -15.58
CA ILE A 143 -9.23 13.43 -16.82
C ILE A 143 -10.72 13.57 -17.14
N GLY A 144 -11.58 13.73 -16.14
CA GLY A 144 -13.04 13.90 -16.27
C GLY A 144 -13.85 12.63 -16.55
N HIS A 145 -13.22 11.45 -16.66
CA HIS A 145 -13.90 10.16 -16.86
C HIS A 145 -13.31 9.09 -15.94
N PHE A 146 -14.14 8.52 -15.05
CA PHE A 146 -13.73 7.57 -14.03
C PHE A 146 -14.94 6.79 -13.48
N ASP A 147 -14.69 5.67 -12.83
CA ASP A 147 -15.69 4.89 -12.09
C ASP A 147 -16.22 5.69 -10.89
N LYS A 148 -17.48 6.15 -10.99
CA LYS A 148 -18.09 7.05 -9.99
C LYS A 148 -18.24 6.40 -8.60
N PRO A 149 -18.76 5.17 -8.47
CA PRO A 149 -18.74 4.45 -7.19
C PRO A 149 -17.35 4.37 -6.54
N LEU A 150 -16.30 4.07 -7.30
CA LEU A 150 -14.93 4.03 -6.77
C LEU A 150 -14.46 5.40 -6.28
N PHE A 151 -14.78 6.45 -7.03
CA PHE A 151 -14.47 7.84 -6.67
C PHE A 151 -15.18 8.28 -5.40
N ASP A 152 -16.47 7.99 -5.27
CA ASP A 152 -17.26 8.35 -4.08
C ASP A 152 -16.76 7.60 -2.83
N LEU A 153 -16.37 6.33 -2.97
CA LEU A 153 -15.76 5.56 -1.89
C LEU A 153 -14.39 6.14 -1.48
N ALA A 154 -13.54 6.51 -2.44
CA ALA A 154 -12.25 7.15 -2.15
C ALA A 154 -12.46 8.42 -1.32
N LYS A 155 -13.40 9.27 -1.73
CA LYS A 155 -13.73 10.49 -0.98
C LYS A 155 -14.25 10.18 0.41
N GLN A 156 -15.16 9.23 0.54
CA GLN A 156 -15.69 8.81 1.84
C GLN A 156 -14.57 8.35 2.78
N ILE A 157 -13.63 7.54 2.29
CA ILE A 157 -12.50 7.06 3.07
C ILE A 157 -11.59 8.21 3.49
N LEU A 158 -11.27 9.16 2.60
CA LEU A 158 -10.42 10.30 2.96
C LEU A 158 -11.09 11.29 3.92
N ASP A 159 -12.40 11.51 3.79
CA ASP A 159 -13.17 12.36 4.70
C ASP A 159 -13.28 11.73 6.10
N THR A 160 -13.28 10.40 6.18
CA THR A 160 -13.47 9.64 7.43
C THR A 160 -12.15 9.26 8.12
N GLY A 161 -11.15 8.85 7.34
CA GLY A 161 -9.86 8.35 7.80
C GLY A 161 -9.81 6.84 8.08
N PHE A 162 -8.59 6.32 8.08
CA PHE A 162 -8.27 4.94 8.48
C PHE A 162 -8.19 4.80 10.00
N GLU A 163 -8.44 3.59 10.49
CA GLU A 163 -8.20 3.24 11.89
C GLU A 163 -6.71 3.23 12.21
N ARG A 164 -6.26 4.24 12.97
CA ARG A 164 -4.87 4.36 13.42
C ARG A 164 -4.75 4.32 14.94
N ASN A 165 -5.84 4.48 15.69
CA ASN A 165 -5.79 4.53 17.15
C ASN A 165 -5.41 3.17 17.71
N THR A 166 -5.88 2.07 17.11
CA THR A 166 -5.50 0.70 17.50
C THR A 166 -4.04 0.38 17.22
N LEU A 167 -3.37 1.17 16.37
CA LEU A 167 -1.95 1.04 16.05
C LEU A 167 -1.07 1.89 16.96
N MET A 168 -1.61 2.83 17.74
CA MET A 168 -0.78 3.74 18.52
C MET A 168 -0.03 3.00 19.64
N THR A 169 1.30 3.05 19.60
CA THR A 169 2.13 2.46 20.65
C THR A 169 2.32 3.43 21.83
N PRO A 170 2.68 2.92 23.02
CA PRO A 170 3.09 3.76 24.15
C PRO A 170 4.34 4.63 23.87
N PHE A 171 5.09 4.32 22.81
CA PHE A 171 6.29 5.05 22.41
C PHE A 171 6.00 6.26 21.52
N GLY A 172 4.73 6.55 21.24
CA GLY A 172 4.29 7.73 20.49
C GLY A 172 4.41 7.60 18.97
N PHE A 173 4.51 6.37 18.45
CA PHE A 173 4.45 6.07 17.02
C PHE A 173 3.55 4.84 16.77
N TYR A 174 3.22 4.54 15.51
CA TYR A 174 2.33 3.42 15.19
C TYR A 174 3.05 2.06 15.10
N ALA A 175 2.39 1.00 15.56
CA ALA A 175 2.81 -0.39 15.39
C ALA A 175 2.62 -0.83 13.92
N THR A 176 3.25 -1.93 13.51
CA THR A 176 3.18 -2.43 12.13
C THR A 176 1.78 -2.90 11.74
N TYR A 177 1.04 -3.48 12.68
CA TYR A 177 -0.33 -3.97 12.52
C TYR A 177 -1.08 -3.95 13.85
N GLU A 178 -2.39 -4.14 13.83
CA GLU A 178 -3.21 -4.15 15.03
C GLU A 178 -2.84 -5.34 15.93
N GLY A 179 -2.50 -5.05 17.18
CA GLY A 179 -2.06 -6.06 18.14
C GLY A 179 -0.58 -6.43 18.07
N ASP A 180 0.24 -5.72 17.28
CA ASP A 180 1.68 -5.93 17.25
C ASP A 180 2.35 -5.56 18.58
N ASN A 181 2.65 -6.57 19.39
CA ASN A 181 3.27 -6.46 20.71
C ASN A 181 4.75 -6.90 20.71
N ARG A 182 5.39 -6.97 19.53
CA ARG A 182 6.80 -7.38 19.43
C ARG A 182 7.72 -6.34 20.10
N PRO A 183 8.93 -6.75 20.52
CA PRO A 183 9.92 -5.83 21.10
C PRO A 183 10.25 -4.67 20.17
N LEU A 184 10.55 -3.50 20.74
CA LEU A 184 10.82 -2.27 19.98
C LEU A 184 11.80 -2.48 18.81
N ASN A 185 12.89 -3.20 19.04
CA ASN A 185 14.00 -3.40 18.11
C ASN A 185 13.85 -4.64 17.20
N SER A 186 12.63 -5.07 16.89
CA SER A 186 12.37 -6.32 16.17
C SER A 186 12.01 -6.14 14.70
N GLN A 187 11.72 -4.92 14.23
CA GLN A 187 11.23 -4.73 12.86
C GLN A 187 12.36 -4.89 11.86
N LYS A 188 12.13 -5.63 10.77
CA LYS A 188 13.05 -5.66 9.62
C LYS A 188 12.94 -4.35 8.84
N HIS A 189 11.72 -3.86 8.64
CA HIS A 189 11.43 -2.63 7.91
C HIS A 189 10.63 -1.66 8.79
N PRO A 190 11.10 -0.41 8.99
CA PRO A 190 10.38 0.60 9.77
C PRO A 190 9.22 1.21 8.95
N VAL A 191 8.13 0.46 8.81
CA VAL A 191 6.96 0.80 7.96
C VAL A 191 6.27 2.11 8.34
N GLN A 192 6.52 2.63 9.55
CA GLN A 192 6.05 3.93 10.00
C GLN A 192 6.56 5.08 9.12
N LEU A 193 7.65 4.87 8.40
CA LEU A 193 8.27 5.87 7.55
C LEU A 193 7.68 5.92 6.13
N ASN A 194 6.75 5.03 5.77
CA ASN A 194 6.20 4.97 4.41
C ASN A 194 5.54 6.29 3.97
N ALA A 195 4.85 6.98 4.88
CA ALA A 195 4.25 8.30 4.61
C ALA A 195 5.30 9.42 4.38
N ILE A 196 6.58 9.16 4.66
CA ILE A 196 7.70 10.06 4.39
C ILE A 196 8.40 9.66 3.09
N THR A 197 8.55 8.37 2.80
CA THR A 197 9.41 7.86 1.71
C THR A 197 8.64 7.30 0.51
N PHE A 198 7.88 6.22 0.69
CA PHE A 198 7.33 5.45 -0.42
C PHE A 198 5.95 5.94 -0.90
N CYS A 199 5.15 6.46 0.02
CA CYS A 199 3.82 7.02 -0.23
C CYS A 199 3.76 8.42 0.41
N PRO A 200 4.54 9.39 -0.11
CA PRO A 200 4.75 10.67 0.58
C PRO A 200 3.45 11.46 0.69
N MET A 201 2.98 11.68 1.92
CA MET A 201 1.79 12.45 2.24
C MET A 201 2.18 13.50 3.29
N GLY A 202 2.24 14.78 2.93
CA GLY A 202 2.86 15.81 3.78
C GLY A 202 2.24 15.94 5.17
N ASP A 203 0.93 15.82 5.29
CA ASP A 203 0.18 15.83 6.55
C ASP A 203 0.51 14.61 7.43
N LEU A 204 0.57 13.41 6.86
CA LEU A 204 0.89 12.20 7.62
C LEU A 204 2.39 12.04 7.88
N GLY A 205 3.25 12.38 6.92
CA GLY A 205 4.70 12.30 7.06
C GLY A 205 5.26 13.30 8.07
N MET A 206 4.60 14.45 8.25
CA MET A 206 4.92 15.45 9.27
C MET A 206 4.11 15.31 10.56
N ALA A 207 3.22 14.30 10.66
CA ALA A 207 2.49 14.04 11.88
C ALA A 207 3.45 13.58 13.00
N THR A 208 3.09 13.87 14.25
CA THR A 208 3.88 13.51 15.43
C THR A 208 4.29 12.02 15.47
N PRO A 209 3.43 11.04 15.13
CA PRO A 209 3.81 9.63 15.11
C PRO A 209 4.93 9.32 14.11
N SER A 210 4.86 9.88 12.90
CA SER A 210 5.84 9.69 11.83
C SER A 210 7.17 10.35 12.17
N ILE A 211 7.15 11.56 12.73
CA ILE A 211 8.35 12.26 13.21
C ILE A 211 9.01 11.46 14.35
N THR A 212 8.22 10.96 15.29
CA THR A 212 8.71 10.17 16.43
C THR A 212 9.35 8.86 15.94
N ALA A 213 8.71 8.15 15.01
CA ALA A 213 9.29 6.97 14.38
C ALA A 213 10.59 7.28 13.64
N HIS A 214 10.64 8.39 12.90
CA HIS A 214 11.85 8.80 12.20
C HIS A 214 13.01 9.06 13.16
N GLN A 215 12.77 9.76 14.27
CA GLN A 215 13.77 9.99 15.32
C GLN A 215 14.26 8.67 15.95
N LYS A 216 13.35 7.70 16.12
CA LYS A 216 13.61 6.39 16.71
C LYS A 216 13.99 5.30 15.71
N ARG A 217 14.20 5.62 14.42
CA ARG A 217 14.36 4.62 13.34
C ARG A 217 15.44 3.56 13.60
N TYR A 218 16.52 3.92 14.30
CA TYR A 218 17.59 2.98 14.68
C TYR A 218 17.28 2.14 15.93
N ASP A 219 16.30 2.55 16.73
CA ASP A 219 15.84 1.81 17.90
C ASP A 219 14.73 0.81 17.53
N ILE A 220 13.93 1.13 16.49
CA ILE A 220 12.82 0.27 16.03
C ILE A 220 13.28 -0.87 15.11
N THR A 221 14.40 -0.67 14.41
CA THR A 221 14.84 -1.59 13.35
C THR A 221 15.90 -2.57 13.87
N ILE A 222 15.72 -3.86 13.59
CA ILE A 222 16.63 -4.92 13.98
C ILE A 222 18.02 -4.68 13.39
N ASN A 223 19.06 -4.88 14.20
CA ASN A 223 20.46 -4.72 13.81
C ASN A 223 20.84 -3.33 13.24
N ALA A 224 20.02 -2.30 13.37
CA ALA A 224 20.30 -0.99 12.77
C ALA A 224 21.56 -0.28 13.29
N LYS A 225 22.04 -0.69 14.48
CA LYS A 225 23.29 -0.22 15.09
C LYS A 225 24.45 -1.20 14.90
N LYS A 226 24.25 -2.30 14.18
CA LYS A 226 25.28 -3.30 13.87
C LYS A 226 25.59 -3.20 12.37
N PRO A 227 26.67 -2.50 11.97
CA PRO A 227 27.05 -2.45 10.57
C PRO A 227 27.37 -3.87 10.10
N ILE A 228 26.53 -4.40 9.23
CA ILE A 228 26.81 -5.63 8.48
C ILE A 228 27.23 -5.16 7.09
N SER A 229 28.53 -4.88 6.91
CA SER A 229 29.08 -4.81 5.56
C SER A 229 29.19 -6.24 5.06
N MET A 230 28.30 -6.65 4.16
CA MET A 230 28.64 -7.74 3.25
C MET A 230 29.60 -7.12 2.24
N GLY A 231 30.90 -7.34 2.47
CA GLY A 231 31.97 -6.87 1.59
C GLY A 231 31.84 -7.39 0.18
#